data_AF-A0A528I8B5-F1
#
_entry.id   AF-A0A528I8B5-F1
#
_cell.length_a   1.000
_cell.length_b   1.000
_cell.length_c   1.000
_cell.angle_alpha   90.00
_cell.angle_beta   90.00
_cell.angle_gamma   90.00
#
_symmetry.space_group_name_H-M   'P 1'
#
loop_
_entity.id
_entity.type
_entity.pdbx_description
1 polymer ?
#
loop_
_entity_poly.entity_id
_entity_poly.type
_entity_poly.pdbx_seq_one_letter_code
_entity_poly.pdbx_strand_id
1 'polypeptide(L)'
;PQAHVTAGVDIDHCIQLARTAEAAKFDMLFCEDAAGVREANVNIASQTSRSIGFEPISLLAALAVQTSRIGLVSTASTSYNEPYGLARAFLSLDNLSSGRAGWNLVTSASHIEAANFGSTGLRPHVDRYERAREFAAVVTALWRGKLGVVSEPSHDGRSFSVRYPLDLPRSPQGAPVMVQAGASDEGRDLAARTADVVFTAAQTYEEAKAFYDDLKGRLATYGREPDDIKIMPGVAPVVAATEAEA
;
A
#
# COMPACT_ATOMS: atom_id res chain seq x y z
N PRO A 1 31.82 0.89 0.27
CA PRO A 1 30.43 0.50 -0.07
C PRO A 1 30.38 -0.37 -1.33
N GLN A 2 29.97 -1.65 -1.19
CA GLN A 2 29.78 -2.61 -2.30
C GLN A 2 28.30 -2.70 -2.73
N ALA A 3 27.53 -1.61 -2.57
CA ALA A 3 26.11 -1.62 -2.87
C ALA A 3 25.86 -1.84 -4.38
N HIS A 4 24.86 -2.65 -4.71
CA HIS A 4 24.49 -2.92 -6.09
C HIS A 4 23.82 -1.70 -6.71
N VAL A 5 24.57 -0.94 -7.51
CA VAL A 5 24.20 0.40 -8.01
C VAL A 5 22.84 0.41 -8.74
N THR A 6 22.52 -0.66 -9.46
CA THR A 6 21.30 -0.78 -10.27
C THR A 6 20.21 -1.63 -9.60
N ALA A 7 20.32 -1.93 -8.30
CA ALA A 7 19.39 -2.82 -7.60
C ALA A 7 17.91 -2.49 -7.78
N GLY A 8 17.56 -1.20 -7.88
CA GLY A 8 16.16 -0.76 -8.05
C GLY A 8 15.55 -1.05 -9.42
N VAL A 9 16.37 -1.35 -10.44
CA VAL A 9 15.94 -1.57 -11.83
C VAL A 9 16.45 -2.90 -12.41
N ASP A 10 16.95 -3.79 -11.55
CA ASP A 10 17.42 -5.12 -11.92
C ASP A 10 16.38 -6.16 -11.48
N ILE A 11 15.68 -6.74 -12.45
CA ILE A 11 14.61 -7.71 -12.18
C ILE A 11 15.15 -9.00 -11.57
N ASP A 12 16.33 -9.47 -11.98
CA ASP A 12 16.92 -10.69 -11.44
C ASP A 12 17.32 -10.50 -9.98
N HIS A 13 17.83 -9.31 -9.65
CA HIS A 13 18.08 -8.91 -8.26
C HIS A 13 16.79 -8.90 -7.43
N CYS A 14 15.70 -8.30 -7.93
CA CYS A 14 14.42 -8.29 -7.23
C CYS A 14 13.88 -9.71 -7.00
N ILE A 15 13.99 -10.61 -7.99
CA ILE A 15 13.60 -12.02 -7.87
C ILE A 15 14.44 -12.72 -6.80
N GLN A 16 15.75 -12.50 -6.79
CA GLN A 16 16.64 -13.08 -5.78
C GLN A 16 16.29 -12.59 -4.37
N LEU A 17 16.03 -11.30 -4.19
CA LEU A 17 15.58 -10.74 -2.91
C LEU A 17 14.27 -11.38 -2.45
N ALA A 18 13.29 -11.49 -3.34
CA ALA A 18 11.99 -12.07 -3.03
C ALA A 18 12.10 -13.54 -2.58
N ARG A 19 12.90 -14.34 -3.29
CA ARG A 19 13.16 -15.75 -2.92
C ARG A 19 13.92 -15.88 -1.62
N THR A 20 14.89 -14.98 -1.37
CA THR A 20 15.66 -14.95 -0.13
C THR A 20 14.75 -14.65 1.06
N ALA A 21 13.92 -13.61 0.95
CA ALA A 21 12.95 -13.24 1.98
C ALA A 21 11.95 -14.38 2.25
N GLU A 22 11.42 -15.02 1.19
CA GLU A 22 10.49 -16.16 1.33
C GLU A 22 11.16 -17.38 2.00
N ALA A 23 12.41 -17.68 1.65
CA ALA A 23 13.17 -18.76 2.27
C ALA A 23 13.42 -18.47 3.77
N ALA A 24 13.69 -17.21 4.09
CA ALA A 24 13.89 -16.69 5.44
C ALA A 24 12.58 -16.47 6.23
N LYS A 25 11.43 -16.85 5.67
CA LYS A 25 10.10 -16.82 6.33
C LYS A 25 9.54 -15.42 6.60
N PHE A 26 9.98 -14.42 5.84
CA PHE A 26 9.30 -13.12 5.86
C PHE A 26 7.85 -13.27 5.40
N ASP A 27 6.93 -12.61 6.10
CA ASP A 27 5.50 -12.66 5.81
C ASP A 27 5.16 -11.96 4.49
N MET A 28 5.82 -10.82 4.20
CA MET A 28 5.51 -10.01 3.03
C MET A 28 6.70 -9.20 2.53
N LEU A 29 6.71 -8.94 1.22
CA LEU A 29 7.44 -7.84 0.61
C LEU A 29 6.52 -6.63 0.56
N PHE A 30 7.03 -5.49 0.99
CA PHE A 30 6.33 -4.22 0.95
C PHE A 30 7.07 -3.27 0.01
N CYS A 31 6.44 -2.90 -1.10
CA CYS A 31 6.94 -1.91 -2.04
C CYS A 31 6.26 -0.56 -1.76
N GLU A 32 7.02 0.37 -1.19
CA GLU A 32 6.63 1.78 -1.12
C GLU A 32 6.70 2.42 -2.51
N ASP A 33 5.90 3.47 -2.73
CA ASP A 33 5.90 4.18 -4.00
C ASP A 33 5.54 5.66 -3.83
N ALA A 34 6.13 6.46 -4.72
CA ALA A 34 5.77 7.83 -5.00
C ALA A 34 5.93 8.04 -6.50
N ALA A 35 4.84 8.41 -7.18
CA ALA A 35 4.80 8.48 -8.65
C ALA A 35 5.47 9.76 -9.19
N GLY A 36 6.79 9.85 -9.00
CA GLY A 36 7.62 10.96 -9.43
C GLY A 36 8.95 11.05 -8.69
N VAL A 37 9.74 12.06 -9.06
CA VAL A 37 10.97 12.36 -8.33
C VAL A 37 10.65 12.81 -6.90
N ARG A 38 11.43 12.34 -5.94
CA ARG A 38 11.20 12.62 -4.51
C ARG A 38 11.93 13.88 -4.02
N GLU A 39 12.82 14.41 -4.84
CA GLU A 39 13.67 15.55 -4.54
C GLU A 39 13.91 16.36 -5.82
N ALA A 40 13.66 17.67 -5.77
CA ALA A 40 13.83 18.57 -6.91
C ALA A 40 15.28 19.04 -7.07
N ASN A 41 16.05 19.08 -5.99
CA ASN A 41 17.45 19.45 -6.03
C ASN A 41 18.30 18.27 -6.54
N VAL A 42 18.82 18.40 -7.77
CA VAL A 42 19.63 17.37 -8.43
C VAL A 42 20.87 16.95 -7.60
N ASN A 43 21.46 17.86 -6.83
CA ASN A 43 22.63 17.53 -6.00
C ASN A 43 22.28 16.63 -4.81
N ILE A 44 21.03 16.67 -4.35
CA ILE A 44 20.51 15.79 -3.29
C ILE A 44 19.93 14.52 -3.93
N ALA A 45 19.16 14.66 -5.00
CA ALA A 45 18.54 13.55 -5.70
C ALA A 45 19.56 12.53 -6.22
N SER A 46 20.73 12.99 -6.68
CA SER A 46 21.82 12.12 -7.16
C SER A 46 22.49 11.29 -6.06
N GLN A 47 22.23 11.56 -4.78
CA GLN A 47 22.77 10.81 -3.63
C GLN A 47 21.86 9.68 -3.17
N THR A 48 20.74 9.44 -3.86
CA THR A 48 19.74 8.44 -3.47
C THR A 48 19.17 7.70 -4.68
N SER A 49 18.84 6.42 -4.51
CA SER A 49 18.18 5.59 -5.53
C SER A 49 16.65 5.68 -5.50
N ARG A 50 16.05 6.45 -4.58
CA ARG A 50 14.60 6.43 -4.32
C ARG A 50 13.72 6.96 -5.46
N SER A 51 14.30 7.56 -6.50
CA SER A 51 13.55 8.11 -7.64
C SER A 51 13.63 7.24 -8.90
N ILE A 52 14.39 6.14 -8.87
CA ILE A 52 14.61 5.27 -10.04
C ILE A 52 14.29 3.82 -9.63
N GLY A 53 13.21 3.29 -10.19
CA GLY A 53 12.76 1.92 -9.95
C GLY A 53 11.61 1.52 -10.87
N PHE A 54 11.16 0.28 -10.74
CA PHE A 54 9.96 -0.20 -11.40
C PHE A 54 8.69 0.31 -10.70
N GLU A 55 7.61 0.49 -11.47
CA GLU A 55 6.27 0.64 -10.92
C GLU A 55 5.91 -0.63 -10.12
N PRO A 56 5.47 -0.49 -8.85
CA PRO A 56 5.47 -1.60 -7.90
C PRO A 56 4.45 -2.69 -8.23
N ILE A 57 3.27 -2.39 -8.79
CA ILE A 57 2.26 -3.42 -9.10
C ILE A 57 2.78 -4.33 -10.22
N SER A 58 3.39 -3.75 -11.26
CA SER A 58 4.01 -4.48 -12.36
C SER A 58 5.19 -5.34 -11.87
N LEU A 59 6.03 -4.80 -10.99
CA LEU A 59 7.11 -5.57 -10.36
C LEU A 59 6.55 -6.75 -9.55
N LEU A 60 5.58 -6.51 -8.68
CA LEU A 60 5.00 -7.56 -7.85
C LEU A 60 4.28 -8.62 -8.69
N ALA A 61 3.70 -8.27 -9.85
CA ALA A 61 3.14 -9.25 -10.77
C ALA A 61 4.22 -10.19 -11.34
N ALA A 62 5.42 -9.66 -11.64
CA ALA A 62 6.55 -10.49 -12.05
C ALA A 62 7.06 -11.38 -10.90
N LEU A 63 7.07 -10.87 -9.66
CA LEU A 63 7.49 -11.63 -8.47
C LEU A 63 6.45 -12.67 -8.03
N ALA A 64 5.17 -12.45 -8.34
CA ALA A 64 4.07 -13.35 -7.99
C ALA A 64 4.28 -14.76 -8.54
N VAL A 65 4.76 -14.88 -9.78
CA VAL A 65 5.01 -16.18 -10.42
C VAL A 65 6.39 -16.77 -10.08
N GLN A 66 7.21 -16.06 -9.31
CA GLN A 66 8.56 -16.47 -8.89
C GLN A 66 8.64 -16.86 -7.41
N THR A 67 7.52 -16.74 -6.69
CA THR A 67 7.36 -16.99 -5.25
C THR A 67 6.06 -17.74 -4.99
N SER A 68 5.91 -18.36 -3.83
CA SER A 68 4.80 -19.27 -3.53
C SER A 68 4.01 -18.97 -2.26
N ARG A 69 4.58 -18.19 -1.34
CA ARG A 69 4.07 -17.95 0.01
C ARG A 69 4.13 -16.49 0.44
N ILE A 70 5.20 -15.78 0.09
CA ILE A 70 5.41 -14.41 0.59
C ILE A 70 4.31 -13.46 0.09
N GLY A 71 3.76 -12.64 0.98
CA GLY A 71 2.82 -11.58 0.65
C GLY A 71 3.45 -10.52 -0.26
N LEU A 72 2.63 -9.91 -1.11
CA LEU A 72 3.05 -8.93 -2.11
C LEU A 72 2.24 -7.65 -1.93
N VAL A 73 2.78 -6.72 -1.13
CA VAL A 73 2.12 -5.46 -0.79
C VAL A 73 2.68 -4.32 -1.64
N SER A 74 1.81 -3.69 -2.43
CA SER A 74 2.16 -2.49 -3.21
C SER A 74 1.49 -1.25 -2.64
N THR A 75 2.24 -0.15 -2.57
CA THR A 75 1.69 1.18 -2.34
C THR A 75 1.05 1.70 -3.61
N ALA A 76 -0.19 2.16 -3.49
CA ALA A 76 -0.83 2.91 -4.56
C ALA A 76 -1.71 4.03 -4.00
N SER A 77 -1.54 5.21 -4.59
CA SER A 77 -2.23 6.41 -4.14
C SER A 77 -3.69 6.42 -4.57
N THR A 78 -4.60 6.76 -3.67
CA THR A 78 -5.95 7.10 -4.07
C THR A 78 -5.93 8.36 -4.93
N SER A 79 -5.10 9.35 -4.62
CA SER A 79 -5.19 10.73 -5.14
C SER A 79 -5.11 10.85 -6.66
N TYR A 80 -4.37 9.94 -7.31
CA TYR A 80 -4.08 10.02 -8.74
C TYR A 80 -4.60 8.83 -9.54
N ASN A 81 -5.23 7.87 -8.88
CA ASN A 81 -5.85 6.72 -9.53
C ASN A 81 -7.37 6.87 -9.58
N GLU A 82 -7.98 6.06 -10.44
CA GLU A 82 -9.42 5.79 -10.46
C GLU A 82 -9.71 4.42 -9.82
N PRO A 83 -10.78 4.28 -9.02
CA PRO A 83 -11.00 3.10 -8.18
C PRO A 83 -11.23 1.83 -8.99
N TYR A 84 -11.92 1.90 -10.13
CA TYR A 84 -12.18 0.72 -10.96
C TYR A 84 -10.87 0.14 -11.53
N GLY A 85 -10.00 1.01 -12.07
CA GLY A 85 -8.71 0.60 -12.63
C GLY A 85 -7.79 0.00 -11.56
N LEU A 86 -7.71 0.63 -10.40
CA LEU A 86 -6.87 0.15 -9.30
C LEU A 86 -7.41 -1.17 -8.72
N ALA A 87 -8.73 -1.28 -8.52
CA ALA A 87 -9.35 -2.52 -8.08
C ALA A 87 -9.05 -3.68 -9.02
N ARG A 88 -9.13 -3.43 -10.34
CA ARG A 88 -8.80 -4.43 -11.37
C ARG A 88 -7.33 -4.85 -11.32
N ALA A 89 -6.41 -3.91 -11.16
CA ALA A 89 -4.98 -4.19 -11.06
C ALA A 89 -4.64 -5.10 -9.86
N PHE A 90 -5.09 -4.73 -8.66
CA PHE A 90 -4.84 -5.53 -7.45
C PHE A 90 -5.56 -6.87 -7.46
N LEU A 91 -6.79 -6.96 -7.98
CA LEU A 91 -7.47 -8.25 -8.10
C LEU A 91 -6.78 -9.16 -9.12
N SER A 92 -6.13 -8.60 -10.14
CA SER A 92 -5.32 -9.36 -11.08
C SER A 92 -4.06 -9.88 -10.40
N LEU A 93 -3.32 -9.02 -9.68
CA LEU A 93 -2.17 -9.43 -8.86
C LEU A 93 -2.55 -10.51 -7.85
N ASP A 94 -3.74 -10.40 -7.26
CA ASP A 94 -4.23 -11.35 -6.29
C ASP A 94 -4.48 -12.73 -6.89
N ASN A 95 -5.12 -12.79 -8.05
CA ASN A 95 -5.31 -14.04 -8.78
C ASN A 95 -3.98 -14.63 -9.28
N LEU A 96 -3.08 -13.80 -9.82
CA LEU A 96 -1.74 -14.23 -10.25
C LEU A 96 -0.92 -14.82 -9.10
N SER A 97 -1.05 -14.24 -7.91
CA SER A 97 -0.32 -14.66 -6.72
C SER A 97 -1.02 -15.73 -5.90
N SER A 98 -2.23 -16.18 -6.30
CA SER A 98 -3.05 -17.13 -5.54
C SER A 98 -3.44 -16.62 -4.14
N GLY A 99 -3.84 -15.35 -4.03
CA GLY A 99 -4.36 -14.79 -2.79
C GLY A 99 -3.31 -14.14 -1.89
N ARG A 100 -2.23 -13.58 -2.45
CA ARG A 100 -1.12 -12.98 -1.67
C ARG A 100 -0.97 -11.48 -1.85
N ALA A 101 -1.89 -10.83 -2.57
CA ALA A 101 -1.79 -9.39 -2.83
C ALA A 101 -2.22 -8.57 -1.61
N GLY A 102 -1.55 -7.43 -1.41
CA GLY A 102 -2.00 -6.39 -0.50
C GLY A 102 -1.83 -4.99 -1.10
N TRP A 103 -2.70 -4.08 -0.72
CA TRP A 103 -2.69 -2.69 -1.13
C TRP A 103 -2.40 -1.80 0.07
N ASN A 104 -1.22 -1.16 0.06
CA ASN A 104 -0.96 -0.02 0.94
C ASN A 104 -1.62 1.25 0.37
N LEU A 105 -2.76 1.61 0.94
CA LEU A 105 -3.53 2.78 0.56
C LEU A 105 -2.85 4.03 1.10
N VAL A 106 -2.51 4.95 0.21
CA VAL A 106 -1.97 6.27 0.57
C VAL A 106 -2.72 7.39 -0.13
N THR A 107 -2.61 8.60 0.42
CA THR A 107 -3.22 9.81 -0.15
C THR A 107 -2.21 10.68 -0.91
N SER A 108 -1.00 10.16 -1.16
CA SER A 108 0.20 10.94 -1.53
C SER A 108 0.50 12.04 -0.51
N ALA A 109 1.52 12.87 -0.73
CA ALA A 109 1.79 14.08 0.08
C ALA A 109 2.71 15.09 -0.61
N SER A 110 3.32 14.74 -1.74
CA SER A 110 4.33 15.56 -2.39
C SER A 110 3.72 16.46 -3.47
N HIS A 111 4.06 17.75 -3.43
CA HIS A 111 3.74 18.69 -4.50
C HIS A 111 4.49 18.37 -5.80
N ILE A 112 5.70 17.82 -5.70
CA ILE A 112 6.51 17.44 -6.88
C ILE A 112 5.87 16.25 -7.59
N GLU A 113 5.40 15.26 -6.83
CA GLU A 113 4.63 14.13 -7.34
C GLU A 113 3.33 14.62 -8.01
N ALA A 114 2.61 15.54 -7.34
CA ALA A 114 1.35 16.07 -7.85
C ALA A 114 1.49 16.77 -9.21
N ALA A 115 2.65 17.36 -9.51
CA ALA A 115 2.91 18.05 -10.78
C ALA A 115 2.90 17.13 -12.00
N ASN A 116 3.07 15.81 -11.81
CA ASN A 116 3.02 14.83 -12.90
C ASN A 116 1.60 14.44 -13.32
N PHE A 117 0.60 14.76 -12.50
CA PHE A 117 -0.78 14.36 -12.72
C PHE A 117 -1.62 15.56 -13.14
N GLY A 118 -2.51 15.37 -14.11
CA GLY A 118 -3.37 16.44 -14.65
C GLY A 118 -4.35 17.08 -13.65
N SER A 119 -4.31 16.69 -12.38
CA SER A 119 -5.00 17.38 -11.28
C SER A 119 -4.38 18.76 -11.03
N THR A 120 -5.16 19.70 -10.47
CA THR A 120 -4.73 21.08 -10.14
C THR A 120 -3.71 21.18 -8.98
N GLY A 121 -2.87 20.16 -8.81
CA GLY A 121 -1.91 20.01 -7.72
C GLY A 121 -2.43 19.16 -6.56
N LEU A 122 -1.68 19.19 -5.45
CA LEU A 122 -1.99 18.43 -4.25
C LEU A 122 -3.25 19.00 -3.57
N ARG A 123 -4.32 18.19 -3.50
CA ARG A 123 -5.56 18.57 -2.82
C ARG A 123 -5.32 18.83 -1.32
N PRO A 124 -6.13 19.69 -0.67
CA PRO A 124 -6.11 19.86 0.78
C PRO A 124 -6.18 18.53 1.53
N HIS A 125 -5.53 18.46 2.71
CA HIS A 125 -5.45 17.23 3.50
C HIS A 125 -6.82 16.58 3.76
N VAL A 126 -7.80 17.36 4.21
CA VAL A 126 -9.16 16.88 4.50
C VAL A 126 -9.81 16.29 3.24
N ASP A 127 -9.76 17.01 2.12
CA ASP A 127 -10.34 16.55 0.85
C ASP A 127 -9.72 15.25 0.35
N ARG A 128 -8.41 15.06 0.58
CA ARG A 128 -7.71 13.81 0.23
C ARG A 128 -8.24 12.64 1.04
N TYR A 129 -8.47 12.82 2.33
CA TYR A 129 -9.04 11.76 3.19
C TYR A 129 -10.52 11.51 2.93
N GLU A 130 -11.33 12.54 2.64
CA GLU A 130 -12.71 12.35 2.20
C GLU A 130 -12.77 11.48 0.93
N ARG A 131 -11.98 11.84 -0.07
CA ARG A 131 -11.88 11.09 -1.32
C ARG A 131 -11.34 9.67 -1.08
N ALA A 132 -10.36 9.49 -0.20
CA ALA A 132 -9.78 8.18 0.11
C ALA A 132 -10.77 7.23 0.80
N ARG A 133 -11.63 7.74 1.71
CA ARG A 133 -12.70 6.93 2.32
C ARG A 133 -13.67 6.40 1.28
N GLU A 134 -14.12 7.26 0.36
CA GLU A 134 -15.00 6.84 -0.73
C GLU A 134 -14.29 5.85 -1.67
N PHE A 135 -13.04 6.12 -2.03
CA PHE A 135 -12.24 5.25 -2.90
C PHE A 135 -12.10 3.84 -2.30
N ALA A 136 -11.71 3.75 -1.02
CA ALA A 136 -11.56 2.47 -0.32
C ALA A 136 -12.87 1.68 -0.29
N ALA A 137 -14.01 2.36 -0.07
CA ALA A 137 -15.33 1.75 -0.07
C ALA A 137 -15.68 1.18 -1.45
N VAL A 138 -15.45 1.94 -2.53
CA VAL A 138 -15.71 1.51 -3.91
C VAL A 138 -14.84 0.30 -4.28
N VAL A 139 -13.53 0.36 -4.03
CA VAL A 139 -12.60 -0.74 -4.33
C VAL A 139 -12.96 -2.01 -3.55
N THR A 140 -13.24 -1.88 -2.25
CA THR A 140 -13.64 -3.02 -1.42
C THR A 140 -14.95 -3.64 -1.89
N ALA A 141 -15.92 -2.80 -2.30
CA ALA A 141 -17.20 -3.28 -2.82
C ALA A 141 -17.04 -4.00 -4.18
N LEU A 142 -16.14 -3.51 -5.04
CA LEU A 142 -15.76 -4.17 -6.29
C LEU A 142 -15.16 -5.56 -6.04
N TRP A 143 -14.16 -5.67 -5.16
CA TRP A 143 -13.51 -6.95 -4.85
C TRP A 143 -14.46 -7.97 -4.23
N ARG A 144 -15.37 -7.51 -3.35
CA ARG A 144 -16.37 -8.38 -2.70
C ARG A 144 -17.58 -8.70 -3.59
N GLY A 145 -17.61 -8.21 -4.83
CA GLY A 145 -18.73 -8.41 -5.75
C GLY A 145 -20.06 -7.84 -5.22
N LYS A 146 -20.00 -6.74 -4.45
CA LYS A 146 -21.18 -6.06 -3.87
C LYS A 146 -21.75 -4.97 -4.80
N LEU A 147 -21.07 -4.71 -5.91
CA LEU A 147 -21.50 -3.80 -6.98
C LEU A 147 -21.88 -4.67 -8.18
N GLY A 148 -23.12 -4.63 -8.68
CA GLY A 148 -23.44 -5.36 -9.92
C GLY A 148 -24.89 -5.70 -10.24
N VAL A 149 -25.70 -4.71 -10.61
CA VAL A 149 -26.79 -4.96 -11.57
C VAL A 149 -26.56 -4.08 -12.80
N VAL A 150 -26.62 -4.67 -14.00
CA VAL A 150 -26.26 -4.04 -15.28
C VAL A 150 -27.12 -2.80 -15.61
N SER A 151 -28.24 -2.61 -14.92
CA SER A 151 -29.22 -1.56 -15.21
C SER A 151 -28.99 -0.20 -14.54
N GLU A 152 -28.15 -0.10 -13.50
CA GLU A 152 -27.92 1.16 -12.74
C GLU A 152 -26.46 1.29 -12.28
N PRO A 153 -25.94 2.52 -12.05
CA PRO A 153 -24.62 2.68 -11.48
C PRO A 153 -24.54 1.98 -10.13
N SER A 154 -23.58 1.07 -9.99
CA SER A 154 -23.43 0.32 -8.75
C SER A 154 -22.96 1.22 -7.59
N HIS A 155 -22.21 2.29 -7.88
CA HIS A 155 -21.87 3.36 -6.93
C HIS A 155 -21.94 4.71 -7.65
N ASP A 156 -22.65 5.68 -7.08
CA ASP A 156 -22.70 7.08 -7.56
C ASP A 156 -22.55 8.01 -6.36
N GLY A 157 -21.31 8.42 -6.09
CA GLY A 157 -20.92 9.22 -4.92
C GLY A 157 -20.35 10.58 -5.30
N ARG A 158 -19.83 11.29 -4.30
CA ARG A 158 -19.33 12.66 -4.48
C ARG A 158 -18.09 12.71 -5.38
N SER A 159 -17.21 11.73 -5.25
CA SER A 159 -15.92 11.70 -5.93
C SER A 159 -15.90 10.72 -7.10
N PHE A 160 -16.67 9.64 -7.04
CA PHE A 160 -16.63 8.56 -8.03
C PHE A 160 -18.02 8.10 -8.45
N SER A 161 -18.12 7.74 -9.73
CA SER A 161 -19.26 7.03 -10.28
C SER A 161 -18.74 5.76 -10.97
N VAL A 162 -19.15 4.59 -10.47
CA VAL A 162 -18.74 3.27 -10.98
C VAL A 162 -19.97 2.47 -11.34
N ARG A 163 -20.07 2.09 -12.62
CA ARG A 163 -21.29 1.49 -13.15
C ARG A 163 -21.34 -0.02 -13.02
N TYR A 164 -20.25 -0.69 -13.35
CA TYR A 164 -20.23 -2.13 -13.59
C TYR A 164 -19.34 -2.87 -12.58
N PRO A 165 -19.61 -4.18 -12.36
CA PRO A 165 -18.71 -5.06 -11.61
C PRO A 165 -17.37 -5.24 -12.33
N LEU A 166 -16.37 -5.78 -11.61
CA LEU A 166 -15.10 -6.18 -12.22
C LEU A 166 -15.28 -7.34 -13.21
N ASP A 167 -14.47 -7.32 -14.28
CA ASP A 167 -14.38 -8.32 -15.34
C ASP A 167 -13.43 -9.49 -15.00
N LEU A 168 -13.21 -9.76 -13.71
CA LEU A 168 -12.20 -10.69 -13.21
C LEU A 168 -12.79 -11.74 -12.24
N PRO A 169 -12.14 -12.90 -12.07
CA PRO A 169 -12.50 -13.87 -11.05
C PRO A 169 -12.42 -13.27 -9.64
N ARG A 170 -13.22 -13.83 -8.72
CA ARG A 170 -13.18 -13.44 -7.30
C ARG A 170 -11.80 -13.72 -6.70
N SER A 171 -11.42 -12.90 -5.73
CA SER A 171 -10.18 -13.03 -4.98
C SER A 171 -10.11 -14.41 -4.27
N PRO A 172 -8.98 -15.15 -4.39
CA PRO A 172 -8.77 -16.38 -3.62
C PRO A 172 -8.77 -16.17 -2.10
N GLN A 173 -8.43 -14.96 -1.64
CA GLN A 173 -8.45 -14.55 -0.23
C GLN A 173 -9.68 -13.70 0.15
N GLY A 174 -10.71 -13.67 -0.71
CA GLY A 174 -11.93 -12.88 -0.52
C GLY A 174 -11.79 -11.42 -0.94
N ALA A 175 -10.71 -10.75 -0.51
CA ALA A 175 -10.25 -9.46 -1.05
C ALA A 175 -8.75 -9.28 -0.74
N PRO A 176 -7.99 -8.55 -1.58
CA PRO A 176 -6.63 -8.13 -1.24
C PRO A 176 -6.53 -7.47 0.14
N VAL A 177 -5.44 -7.74 0.86
CA VAL A 177 -5.16 -7.19 2.19
C VAL A 177 -5.04 -5.68 2.11
N MET A 178 -5.74 -4.96 2.99
CA MET A 178 -5.65 -3.51 3.11
C MET A 178 -4.56 -3.11 4.09
N VAL A 179 -3.56 -2.37 3.61
CA VAL A 179 -2.48 -1.83 4.42
C VAL A 179 -2.56 -0.30 4.46
N GLN A 180 -2.17 0.29 5.59
CA GLN A 180 -2.16 1.74 5.79
C GLN A 180 -0.89 2.18 6.53
N ALA A 181 -0.45 3.41 6.28
CA ALA A 181 0.69 4.02 6.96
C ALA A 181 0.42 5.47 7.43
N GLY A 182 -0.85 5.89 7.47
CA GLY A 182 -1.25 7.24 7.89
C GLY A 182 -1.08 7.46 9.40
N ALA A 183 -0.28 8.45 9.78
CA ALA A 183 -0.03 8.80 11.18
C ALA A 183 -0.89 9.96 11.73
N SER A 184 -1.56 10.72 10.86
CA SER A 184 -2.49 11.80 11.24
C SER A 184 -3.77 11.25 11.87
N ASP A 185 -4.56 12.10 12.52
CA ASP A 185 -5.84 11.70 13.10
C ASP A 185 -6.79 11.10 12.04
N GLU A 186 -6.92 11.76 10.89
CA GLU A 186 -7.71 11.26 9.76
C GLU A 186 -7.10 10.00 9.14
N GLY A 187 -5.77 9.87 9.18
CA GLY A 187 -5.04 8.67 8.77
C GLY A 187 -5.38 7.46 9.63
N ARG A 188 -5.35 7.64 10.95
CA ARG A 188 -5.69 6.60 11.92
C ARG A 188 -7.16 6.24 11.89
N ASP A 189 -8.03 7.23 11.69
CA ASP A 189 -9.48 7.03 11.48
C ASP A 189 -9.75 6.17 10.23
N LEU A 190 -9.13 6.52 9.09
CA LEU A 190 -9.21 5.73 7.87
C LEU A 190 -8.66 4.30 8.08
N ALA A 191 -7.54 4.17 8.79
CA ALA A 191 -6.94 2.88 9.08
C ALA A 191 -7.83 2.02 9.98
N ALA A 192 -8.38 2.58 11.06
CA ALA A 192 -9.35 1.92 11.93
C ALA A 192 -10.53 1.36 11.13
N ARG A 193 -11.03 2.13 10.15
CA ARG A 193 -12.14 1.74 9.29
C ARG A 193 -11.79 0.64 8.27
N THR A 194 -10.57 0.64 7.72
CA THR A 194 -10.29 -0.09 6.47
C THR A 194 -9.11 -1.05 6.51
N ALA A 195 -8.13 -0.85 7.39
CA ALA A 195 -6.87 -1.57 7.33
C ALA A 195 -6.95 -2.95 8.00
N ASP A 196 -6.32 -3.94 7.41
CA ASP A 196 -5.97 -5.21 8.04
C ASP A 196 -4.59 -5.13 8.69
N VAL A 197 -3.69 -4.32 8.11
CA VAL A 197 -2.34 -4.04 8.62
C VAL A 197 -2.07 -2.54 8.66
N VAL A 198 -1.49 -2.06 9.75
CA VAL A 198 -1.03 -0.67 9.87
C VAL A 198 0.46 -0.62 10.14
N PHE A 199 1.19 0.02 9.22
CA PHE A 199 2.59 0.34 9.40
C PHE A 199 2.74 1.63 10.19
N THR A 200 3.58 1.63 11.24
CA THR A 200 3.83 2.82 12.07
C THR A 200 5.32 3.11 12.17
N ALA A 201 5.64 4.41 12.20
CA ALA A 201 7.01 4.91 12.33
C ALA A 201 7.37 5.26 13.79
N ALA A 202 6.59 4.80 14.78
CA ALA A 202 6.90 5.00 16.20
C ALA A 202 8.34 4.53 16.52
N GLN A 203 9.14 5.40 17.13
CA GLN A 203 10.56 5.14 17.41
C GLN A 203 10.81 4.74 18.86
N THR A 204 9.85 5.02 19.75
CA THR A 204 9.93 4.68 21.19
C THR A 204 8.80 3.75 21.60
N TYR A 205 8.99 3.02 22.70
CA TYR A 205 7.95 2.17 23.25
C TYR A 205 6.70 2.97 23.63
N GLU A 206 6.89 4.16 24.21
CA GLU A 206 5.82 5.05 24.64
C GLU A 206 4.99 5.54 23.45
N GLU A 207 5.64 5.97 22.36
CA GLU A 207 4.97 6.34 21.11
C GLU A 207 4.21 5.15 20.50
N ALA A 208 4.84 3.97 20.46
CA ALA A 208 4.24 2.77 19.91
C ALA A 208 3.01 2.33 20.72
N LYS A 209 3.10 2.39 22.05
CA LYS A 209 1.98 2.08 22.95
C LYS A 209 0.84 3.08 22.78
N ALA A 210 1.14 4.38 22.75
CA ALA A 210 0.12 5.41 22.57
C ALA A 210 -0.59 5.27 21.21
N PHE A 211 0.16 4.98 20.14
CA PHE A 211 -0.41 4.70 18.82
C PHE A 211 -1.28 3.44 18.82
N TYR A 212 -0.82 2.37 19.48
CA TYR A 212 -1.58 1.13 19.63
C TYR A 212 -2.90 1.37 20.35
N ASP A 213 -2.88 2.00 21.53
CA ASP A 213 -4.07 2.25 22.34
C ASP A 213 -5.09 3.12 21.58
N ASP A 214 -4.63 4.19 20.91
CA ASP A 214 -5.47 5.07 20.10
C ASP A 214 -6.11 4.33 18.92
N LEU A 215 -5.31 3.64 18.10
CA LEU A 215 -5.83 2.94 16.93
C LEU A 215 -6.79 1.81 17.31
N LYS A 216 -6.48 1.03 18.35
CA LYS A 216 -7.36 -0.04 18.84
C LYS A 216 -8.66 0.52 19.43
N GLY A 217 -8.59 1.64 20.16
CA GLY A 217 -9.76 2.31 20.72
C GLY A 217 -10.76 2.79 19.66
N ARG A 218 -10.30 3.10 18.44
CA ARG A 218 -11.16 3.55 17.33
C ARG A 218 -11.97 2.43 16.68
N LEU A 219 -11.59 1.17 16.83
CA LEU A 219 -12.15 0.04 16.07
C LEU A 219 -13.63 -0.21 16.37
N ALA A 220 -14.03 -0.07 17.63
CA ALA A 220 -15.42 -0.28 18.05
C ALA A 220 -16.41 0.63 17.31
N THR A 221 -16.01 1.86 16.96
CA THR A 221 -16.82 2.81 16.18
C THR A 221 -17.19 2.27 14.79
N TYR A 222 -16.39 1.34 14.26
CA TYR A 222 -16.62 0.69 12.97
C TYR A 222 -17.11 -0.75 13.07
N GLY A 223 -17.47 -1.21 14.27
CA GLY A 223 -17.90 -2.59 14.50
C GLY A 223 -16.79 -3.61 14.25
N ARG A 224 -15.54 -3.22 14.50
CA ARG A 224 -14.36 -4.07 14.36
C ARG A 224 -13.77 -4.43 15.71
N GLU A 225 -13.21 -5.61 15.80
CA GLU A 225 -12.56 -6.12 17.00
C GLU A 225 -11.07 -5.77 17.01
N PRO A 226 -10.45 -5.65 18.21
CA PRO A 226 -9.01 -5.39 18.32
C PRO A 226 -8.14 -6.31 17.46
N ASP A 227 -8.48 -7.59 17.31
CA ASP A 227 -7.66 -8.54 16.55
C ASP A 227 -7.77 -8.42 15.03
N ASP A 228 -8.72 -7.63 14.52
CA ASP A 228 -8.94 -7.38 13.09
C ASP A 228 -7.82 -6.55 12.43
N ILE A 229 -6.97 -5.89 13.22
CA ILE A 229 -5.83 -5.11 12.71
C ILE A 229 -4.51 -5.64 13.29
N LYS A 230 -3.50 -5.85 12.46
CA LYS A 230 -2.11 -6.02 12.90
C LYS A 230 -1.37 -4.69 12.80
N ILE A 231 -0.70 -4.27 13.88
CA ILE A 231 0.11 -3.04 13.91
C ILE A 231 1.58 -3.46 13.83
N MET A 232 2.28 -2.96 12.82
CA MET A 232 3.67 -3.34 12.51
C MET A 232 4.57 -2.10 12.56
N PRO A 233 5.36 -1.93 13.63
CA PRO A 233 6.34 -0.86 13.70
C PRO A 233 7.54 -1.14 12.77
N GLY A 234 8.07 -0.09 12.15
CA GLY A 234 9.30 -0.18 11.36
C GLY A 234 10.53 -0.36 12.24
N VAL A 235 11.37 -1.34 11.93
CA VAL A 235 12.67 -1.57 12.58
C VAL A 235 13.76 -1.72 11.52
N ALA A 236 14.95 -1.18 11.80
CA ALA A 236 16.13 -1.29 10.93
C ALA A 236 17.30 -1.87 11.75
N PRO A 237 17.32 -3.19 11.98
CA PRO A 237 18.34 -3.81 12.82
C PRO A 237 19.70 -3.83 12.12
N VAL A 238 20.75 -3.49 12.86
CA VAL A 238 22.14 -3.80 12.49
C VAL A 238 22.55 -5.01 13.34
N VAL A 239 22.89 -6.12 12.68
CA VAL A 239 23.21 -7.38 13.34
C VAL A 239 24.61 -7.85 12.93
N ALA A 240 25.39 -8.26 13.92
CA ALA A 240 26.73 -8.83 13.76
C ALA A 240 26.96 -9.92 14.81
N ALA A 241 28.11 -10.61 14.76
CA ALA A 241 28.41 -11.65 15.73
C ALA A 241 28.72 -11.09 17.14
N THR A 242 29.12 -9.81 17.22
CA THR A 242 29.39 -9.11 18.48
C THR A 242 28.86 -7.67 18.46
N GLU A 243 28.67 -7.08 19.64
CA GLU A 243 28.25 -5.67 19.78
C GLU A 243 29.30 -4.69 19.23
N ALA A 244 30.59 -5.03 19.29
CA ALA A 244 31.65 -4.17 18.75
C ALA A 244 31.70 -4.17 17.20
N GLU A 245 31.19 -5.23 16.56
CA GLU A 245 31.07 -5.31 15.10
C GLU A 245 29.78 -4.65 14.56
N ALA A 246 28.76 -4.51 15.40
CA ALA A 246 27.48 -3.87 15.08
C ALA A 246 27.58 -2.35 15.22
#